data_AF-A0A7S2L5S1-F1
#
_entry.id   AF-A0A7S2L5S1-F1
#
_cell.length_a   1.000
_cell.length_b   1.000
_cell.length_c   1.000
_cell.angle_alpha   90.00
_cell.angle_beta   90.00
_cell.angle_gamma   90.00
#
_symmetry.space_group_name_H-M   'P 1'
#
loop_
_entity.id
_entity.type
_entity.pdbx_description
1 polymer ?
#
loop_
_entity_poly.entity_id
_entity_poly.type
_entity_poly.pdbx_seq_one_letter_code
_entity_poly.pdbx_strand_id
1 'polypeptide(L)'
;RLLDCPRNTISFGITLDNLVIGTDDDKKKNVQITKFGSMLFTRCISGTRIVPTKETKTISGHTFQGFGSSYDDYPHSYMTAACAVGMGEEEMMEFFERLERCWREYVGKREKEEVRKRLKQMEIKESC
;
A
#
# COMPACT_ATOMS: atom_id res chain seq x y z
N ARG A 1 -6.28 4.95 -7.75
CA ARG A 1 -6.19 5.53 -9.12
C ARG A 1 -5.06 4.80 -9.85
N LEU A 2 -5.15 4.57 -11.16
CA LEU A 2 -4.06 3.97 -11.95
C LEU A 2 -3.00 5.04 -12.28
N LEU A 3 -1.72 4.69 -12.26
CA LEU A 3 -0.62 5.53 -12.74
C LEU A 3 -0.60 5.53 -14.27
N ASP A 4 -0.44 6.71 -14.87
CA ASP A 4 -0.32 6.85 -16.32
C ASP A 4 1.12 6.57 -16.75
N CYS A 5 1.31 5.43 -17.42
CA CYS A 5 2.61 4.92 -17.85
C CYS A 5 2.49 4.28 -19.24
N PRO A 6 2.27 5.07 -20.32
CA PRO A 6 1.91 4.53 -21.63
C PRO A 6 3.02 3.68 -22.27
N ARG A 7 4.27 3.87 -21.85
CA ARG A 7 5.42 3.05 -22.30
C ARG A 7 5.54 1.71 -21.58
N ASN A 8 4.80 1.50 -20.48
CA ASN A 8 4.83 0.27 -19.70
C ASN A 8 3.64 -0.62 -20.10
N THR A 9 3.91 -1.69 -20.84
CA THR A 9 2.89 -2.58 -21.39
C THR A 9 2.64 -3.83 -20.55
N ILE A 10 3.44 -4.05 -19.50
CA ILE A 10 3.43 -5.31 -18.72
C ILE A 10 2.89 -5.08 -17.31
N SER A 11 3.26 -3.96 -16.68
CA SER A 11 2.94 -3.69 -15.28
C SER A 11 2.14 -2.41 -15.08
N PHE A 12 1.35 -2.41 -14.02
CA PHE A 12 0.41 -1.37 -13.66
C PHE A 12 0.75 -0.86 -12.28
N GLY A 13 0.71 0.47 -12.11
CA GLY A 13 0.81 1.11 -10.81
C GLY A 13 -0.55 1.58 -10.33
N ILE A 14 -0.92 1.27 -9.09
CA ILE A 14 -2.18 1.69 -8.47
C ILE A 14 -1.87 2.50 -7.22
N THR A 15 -2.26 3.77 -7.21
CA THR A 15 -2.02 4.69 -6.08
C THR A 15 -2.76 4.23 -4.82
N LEU A 16 -2.09 4.36 -3.67
CA LEU A 16 -2.58 4.01 -2.35
C LEU A 16 -2.84 5.24 -1.47
N ASP A 17 -2.86 6.44 -2.05
CA ASP A 17 -3.02 7.70 -1.30
C ASP A 17 -4.26 7.73 -0.41
N ASN A 18 -5.39 7.20 -0.90
CA ASN A 18 -6.66 7.14 -0.16
C ASN A 18 -6.69 6.04 0.92
N LEU A 19 -5.67 5.18 0.95
CA LEU A 19 -5.56 4.11 1.94
C LEU A 19 -4.97 4.65 3.26
N VAL A 20 -4.21 5.74 3.18
CA VAL A 20 -3.51 6.38 4.29
C VAL A 20 -4.35 7.52 4.86
N ILE A 21 -4.64 7.49 6.17
CA ILE A 21 -5.40 8.55 6.86
C ILE A 21 -4.70 8.95 8.16
N GLY A 22 -4.91 10.21 8.56
CA GLY A 22 -4.69 10.67 9.94
C GLY A 22 -3.23 10.94 10.31
N THR A 23 -2.35 11.14 9.31
CA THR A 23 -0.95 11.47 9.58
C THR A 23 -0.26 12.15 8.39
N ASP A 24 0.45 13.24 8.66
CA ASP A 24 1.36 13.89 7.71
C ASP A 24 2.78 13.29 7.74
N ASP A 25 3.05 12.38 8.69
CA ASP A 25 4.35 11.74 8.87
C ASP A 25 4.51 10.57 7.89
N ASP A 26 5.40 10.74 6.92
CA ASP A 26 5.71 9.77 5.87
C ASP A 26 6.06 8.38 6.43
N LYS A 27 6.70 8.28 7.61
CA LYS A 27 6.98 6.97 8.23
C LYS A 27 5.69 6.25 8.64
N LYS A 28 4.73 6.98 9.23
CA LYS A 28 3.45 6.39 9.64
C LYS A 28 2.60 6.04 8.43
N LYS A 29 2.67 6.82 7.34
CA LYS A 29 2.07 6.46 6.05
C LYS A 29 2.66 5.16 5.52
N ASN A 30 3.99 5.04 5.51
CA ASN A 30 4.72 3.86 5.05
C ASN A 30 4.38 2.59 5.85
N VAL A 31 4.20 2.71 7.17
CA VAL A 31 3.74 1.59 8.02
C VAL A 31 2.34 1.12 7.64
N GLN A 32 1.41 2.06 7.39
CA GLN A 32 0.03 1.72 6.99
C GLN A 32 0.01 0.98 5.65
N ILE A 33 0.68 1.50 4.62
CA ILE A 33 0.71 0.86 3.29
C ILE A 33 1.45 -0.49 3.32
N THR A 34 2.49 -0.63 4.15
CA THR A 34 3.23 -1.90 4.26
C THR A 34 2.38 -2.96 4.96
N LYS A 35 1.55 -2.57 5.95
CA LYS A 35 0.54 -3.45 6.57
C LYS A 35 -0.50 -3.92 5.53
N PHE A 36 -0.87 -3.07 4.57
CA PHE A 36 -1.72 -3.51 3.46
C PHE A 36 -1.01 -4.55 2.58
N GLY A 37 0.27 -4.32 2.25
CA GLY A 37 1.11 -5.30 1.55
C GLY A 37 1.17 -6.66 2.23
N SER A 38 1.36 -6.69 3.55
CA SER A 38 1.34 -7.97 4.29
C SER A 38 -0.05 -8.62 4.27
N MET A 39 -1.12 -7.84 4.31
CA MET A 39 -2.48 -8.37 4.17
C MET A 39 -2.74 -9.01 2.80
N LEU A 40 -2.23 -8.42 1.71
CA LEU A 40 -2.30 -9.04 0.37
C LEU A 40 -1.60 -10.40 0.36
N PHE A 41 -0.37 -10.46 0.89
CA PHE A 41 0.41 -11.69 0.96
C PHE A 41 -0.31 -12.79 1.76
N THR A 42 -0.87 -12.46 2.94
CA THR A 42 -1.65 -13.42 3.75
C THR A 42 -2.94 -13.91 3.09
N ARG A 43 -3.47 -13.19 2.09
CA ARG A 43 -4.65 -13.58 1.30
C ARG A 43 -4.24 -14.31 0.02
N CYS A 44 -3.02 -14.84 -0.02
CA CYS A 44 -2.47 -15.57 -1.17
C CYS A 44 -2.44 -14.74 -2.45
N ILE A 45 -2.21 -13.43 -2.34
CA ILE A 45 -1.88 -12.57 -3.47
C ILE A 45 -0.36 -12.41 -3.51
N SER A 46 0.28 -13.02 -4.50
CA SER A 46 1.72 -12.91 -4.74
C SER A 46 2.03 -11.94 -5.88
N GLY A 47 3.29 -11.58 -6.09
CA GLY A 47 3.74 -10.73 -7.20
C GLY A 47 3.43 -9.23 -7.06
N THR A 48 2.53 -8.84 -6.16
CA THR A 48 2.30 -7.43 -5.86
C THR A 48 3.45 -6.83 -5.04
N ARG A 49 3.82 -5.58 -5.37
CA ARG A 49 4.85 -4.84 -4.63
C ARG A 49 4.28 -3.52 -4.14
N ILE A 50 4.42 -3.25 -2.84
CA ILE A 50 4.13 -1.92 -2.27
C ILE A 50 5.37 -1.05 -2.41
N VAL A 51 5.19 0.15 -2.94
CA VAL A 51 6.23 1.17 -3.08
C VAL A 51 5.89 2.35 -2.17
N PRO A 52 6.60 2.50 -1.02
CA PRO A 52 6.46 3.64 -0.15
C PRO A 52 7.11 4.90 -0.71
N THR A 53 6.61 6.05 -0.27
CA THR A 53 7.22 7.36 -0.53
C THR A 53 8.45 7.57 0.35
N LYS A 54 9.51 8.16 -0.21
CA LYS A 54 10.73 8.58 0.50
C LYS A 54 11.42 7.49 1.34
N GLU A 55 11.26 6.23 0.94
CA GLU A 55 11.99 5.13 1.57
C GLU A 55 13.47 5.19 1.17
N THR A 56 14.37 5.07 2.13
CA THR A 56 15.82 5.09 1.87
C THR A 56 16.41 3.71 2.09
N LYS A 57 17.25 3.24 1.16
CA LYS A 57 17.95 1.96 1.31
C LYS A 57 19.41 2.05 0.87
N THR A 58 20.32 1.53 1.70
CA THR A 58 21.74 1.43 1.35
C THR A 58 22.05 0.03 0.87
N ILE A 59 22.57 -0.09 -0.35
CA ILE A 59 23.01 -1.34 -0.97
C ILE A 59 24.42 -1.15 -1.49
N SER A 60 25.35 -2.01 -1.06
CA SER A 60 26.76 -1.98 -1.50
C SER A 60 27.43 -0.61 -1.34
N GLY A 61 27.14 0.11 -0.24
CA GLY A 61 27.71 1.44 0.03
C GLY A 61 27.01 2.60 -0.68
N HIS A 62 26.03 2.34 -1.54
CA HIS A 62 25.23 3.37 -2.20
C HIS A 62 23.87 3.52 -1.55
N THR A 63 23.50 4.75 -1.21
CA THR A 63 22.19 5.09 -0.63
C THR A 63 21.22 5.53 -1.71
N PHE A 64 20.18 4.73 -1.92
CA PHE A 64 19.08 5.03 -2.83
C PHE A 64 17.99 5.77 -2.07
N GLN A 65 17.63 6.96 -2.54
CA GLN A 65 16.45 7.68 -2.09
C GLN A 65 15.24 7.21 -2.91
N GLY A 66 14.06 7.14 -2.29
CA GLY A 66 12.87 6.59 -2.95
C GLY A 66 13.09 5.15 -3.43
N PHE A 67 13.71 4.30 -2.60
CA PHE A 67 14.02 2.93 -2.99
C PHE A 67 12.75 2.18 -3.39
N GLY A 68 12.74 1.66 -4.63
CA GLY A 68 11.61 0.93 -5.21
C GLY A 68 10.74 1.75 -6.18
N SER A 69 10.76 3.08 -6.13
CA SER A 69 10.06 3.94 -7.12
C SER A 69 10.88 4.24 -8.36
N SER A 70 12.17 3.91 -8.37
CA SER A 70 13.13 4.30 -9.43
C SER A 70 13.17 5.82 -9.66
N TYR A 71 12.82 6.58 -8.63
CA TYR A 71 12.76 8.03 -8.63
C TYR A 71 12.84 8.51 -7.18
N ASP A 72 13.73 9.46 -6.90
CA ASP A 72 14.12 9.84 -5.54
C ASP A 72 12.95 10.42 -4.71
N ASP A 73 12.09 11.21 -5.34
CA ASP A 73 10.98 11.90 -4.67
C ASP A 73 9.65 11.65 -5.40
N TYR A 74 9.28 10.37 -5.52
CA TYR A 74 8.04 10.01 -6.21
C TYR A 74 6.84 10.43 -5.34
N PRO A 75 5.85 11.17 -5.87
CA PRO A 75 4.87 11.90 -5.04
C PRO A 75 3.81 11.01 -4.40
N HIS A 76 3.64 9.78 -4.88
CA HIS A 76 2.55 8.89 -4.47
C HIS A 76 3.09 7.57 -3.97
N SER A 77 2.46 7.03 -2.92
CA SER A 77 2.64 5.61 -2.61
C SER A 77 1.77 4.78 -3.55
N TYR A 78 2.31 3.69 -4.09
CA TYR A 78 1.55 2.85 -5.03
C TYR A 78 1.86 1.37 -4.85
N MET A 79 0.93 0.51 -5.28
CA MET A 79 1.21 -0.90 -5.48
C MET A 79 1.43 -1.21 -6.95
N THR A 80 2.23 -2.21 -7.25
CA THR A 80 2.38 -2.74 -8.62
C THR A 80 1.66 -4.07 -8.77
N ALA A 81 1.03 -4.28 -9.92
CA ALA A 81 0.60 -5.59 -10.41
C ALA A 81 1.08 -5.75 -11.86
N ALA A 82 1.25 -6.96 -12.36
CA ALA A 82 1.74 -7.19 -13.72
C ALA A 82 1.02 -8.37 -14.38
N CYS A 83 0.83 -8.27 -15.69
CA CYS A 83 0.35 -9.37 -16.52
C CYS A 83 1.56 -10.05 -17.17
N ALA A 84 2.05 -11.11 -16.54
CA ALA A 84 3.17 -11.89 -17.07
C ALA A 84 2.69 -12.94 -18.08
N VAL A 85 3.59 -13.41 -18.93
CA VAL A 85 3.31 -14.51 -19.86
C VAL A 85 2.89 -15.74 -19.09
N GLY A 86 1.78 -16.37 -19.51
CA GLY A 86 1.22 -17.57 -18.88
C GLY A 86 0.11 -17.29 -17.87
N MET A 87 -0.21 -16.02 -17.57
CA MET A 87 -1.33 -15.67 -16.70
C MET A 87 -2.68 -16.00 -17.37
N GLY A 88 -3.52 -16.78 -16.67
CA GLY A 88 -4.87 -17.14 -17.12
C GLY A 88 -5.95 -16.15 -16.67
N GLU A 89 -7.13 -16.24 -17.29
CA GLU A 89 -8.30 -15.44 -16.91
C GLU A 89 -8.79 -15.79 -15.49
N GLU A 90 -8.78 -17.07 -15.12
CA GLU A 90 -9.17 -17.53 -13.78
C GLU A 90 -8.28 -16.92 -12.67
N GLU A 91 -6.96 -16.85 -12.91
CA GLU A 91 -6.02 -16.22 -11.98
C GLU A 91 -6.28 -14.72 -11.85
N MET A 92 -6.66 -14.06 -12.96
CA MET A 92 -7.02 -12.65 -12.98
C MET A 92 -8.31 -12.39 -12.16
N MET A 93 -9.33 -13.23 -12.32
CA MET A 93 -10.58 -13.11 -11.57
C MET A 93 -10.36 -13.34 -10.08
N GLU A 94 -9.60 -14.38 -9.71
CA GLU A 94 -9.25 -14.66 -8.32
C GLU A 94 -8.44 -13.51 -7.71
N PHE A 95 -7.53 -12.91 -8.47
CA PHE A 95 -6.79 -11.72 -8.04
C PHE A 95 -7.73 -10.55 -7.73
N PHE A 96 -8.70 -10.26 -8.61
CA PHE A 96 -9.66 -9.18 -8.38
C PHE A 96 -10.51 -9.42 -7.14
N GLU A 97 -11.05 -10.62 -6.96
CA GLU A 97 -11.87 -10.97 -5.80
C GLU A 97 -11.07 -10.83 -4.48
N ARG A 98 -9.86 -11.40 -4.44
CA ARG A 98 -8.99 -11.33 -3.25
C ARG A 98 -8.57 -9.90 -2.96
N LEU A 99 -8.23 -9.13 -3.98
CA LEU A 99 -7.82 -7.73 -3.84
C LEU A 99 -8.97 -6.89 -3.28
N GLU A 100 -10.17 -7.03 -3.84
CA GLU A 100 -11.35 -6.31 -3.39
C GLU A 100 -11.70 -6.65 -1.93
N ARG A 101 -11.71 -7.94 -1.58
CA ARG A 101 -11.93 -8.39 -0.20
C ARG A 101 -10.87 -7.82 0.74
N CYS A 102 -9.59 -7.89 0.37
CA CYS A 102 -8.49 -7.35 1.16
C CYS A 102 -8.65 -5.84 1.38
N TRP A 103 -9.04 -5.10 0.34
CA TRP A 103 -9.24 -3.66 0.39
C TRP A 103 -10.37 -3.30 1.37
N ARG A 104 -11.54 -3.91 1.22
CA ARG A 104 -12.70 -3.68 2.09
C ARG A 104 -12.39 -4.00 3.55
N GLU A 105 -11.73 -5.12 3.81
CA GLU A 105 -11.32 -5.51 5.16
C GLU A 105 -10.29 -4.55 5.77
N TYR A 106 -9.31 -4.10 4.98
CA TYR A 106 -8.30 -3.15 5.45
C TYR A 106 -8.94 -1.82 5.83
N VAL A 107 -9.79 -1.27 4.95
CA VAL A 107 -10.54 -0.02 5.20
C VAL A 107 -11.42 -0.15 6.44
N GLY A 108 -12.20 -1.23 6.55
CA GLY A 108 -13.07 -1.46 7.71
C GLY A 108 -12.31 -1.66 9.03
N LYS A 109 -11.15 -2.35 9.01
CA LYS A 109 -10.29 -2.47 10.20
C LYS A 109 -9.70 -1.12 10.61
N ARG A 110 -9.23 -0.33 9.64
CA ARG A 110 -8.69 1.01 9.87
C ARG A 110 -9.74 1.93 10.51
N GLU A 111 -10.95 1.99 9.96
CA GLU A 111 -12.04 2.81 10.51
C GLU A 111 -12.38 2.43 11.96
N LYS A 112 -12.46 1.12 12.25
CA LYS A 112 -12.67 0.63 13.62
C LYS A 112 -11.51 0.99 14.56
N GLU A 113 -10.26 0.87 14.10
CA GLU A 113 -9.07 1.28 14.85
C GLU A 113 -9.09 2.79 15.17
N GLU A 114 -9.52 3.62 14.22
CA GLU A 114 -9.66 5.07 14.42
C GLU A 114 -10.76 5.43 15.44
N VAL A 115 -11.95 4.83 15.32
CA VAL A 115 -13.04 5.03 16.29
C VAL A 115 -12.58 4.62 17.69
N ARG A 116 -11.89 3.47 17.82
CA ARG A 116 -11.36 3.00 19.10
C ARG A 116 -10.30 3.95 19.68
N LYS A 117 -9.45 4.55 18.86
CA LYS A 117 -8.46 5.56 19.31
C LYS A 117 -9.14 6.84 19.81
N ARG A 118 -10.19 7.30 19.14
CA ARG A 118 -10.96 8.49 19.54
C ARG A 118 -11.66 8.28 20.88
N LEU A 119 -12.34 7.14 21.05
CA LEU A 119 -13.01 6.78 22.31
C LEU A 119 -12.01 6.75 23.49
N LYS A 120 -10.86 6.08 23.31
CA LYS A 120 -9.80 6.06 24.33
C LYS A 120 -9.25 7.45 24.67
N GLN A 121 -9.13 8.34 23.69
CA GLN A 121 -8.68 9.72 23.95
C GLN A 121 -9.73 10.53 24.74
N MET A 122 -11.02 10.27 24.53
CA MET A 122 -12.09 10.89 25.31
C MET A 122 -12.07 10.38 26.76
N GLU A 123 -11.98 9.07 26.96
CA GLU A 123 -11.89 8.44 28.30
C GLU A 123 -10.70 8.97 29.11
N ILE A 124 -9.52 9.11 28.48
CA ILE A 124 -8.33 9.66 29.13
C ILE A 124 -8.53 11.14 29.51
N LYS A 125 -9.20 11.93 28.66
CA LYS A 125 -9.47 13.34 28.95
C LYS A 125 -10.52 13.54 30.04
N GLU A 126 -11.48 12.64 30.16
CA GLU A 126 -12.50 12.70 31.23
C GLU A 126 -11.96 12.22 32.58
N SER A 127 -10.85 11.46 32.58
CA SER A 127 -10.20 10.96 33.79
C SER A 127 -9.10 11.89 34.34
N CYS A 128 -8.74 12.97 33.64
CA CYS A 128 -7.76 13.99 34.07
C CYS A 128 -8.46 15.30 34.45
#